data_AF-A0A0E9WT12-F1
#
_entry.id   AF-A0A0E9WT12-F1
#
_cell.length_a   1.000
_cell.length_b   1.000
_cell.length_c   1.000
_cell.angle_alpha   90.00
_cell.angle_beta   90.00
_cell.angle_gamma   90.00
#
_symmetry.space_group_name_H-M   'P 1'
#
loop_
_entity.id
_entity.type
_entity.pdbx_description
1 polymer ?
#
loop_
_entity_poly.entity_id
_entity_poly.type
_entity_poly.pdbx_seq_one_letter_code
_entity_poly.pdbx_strand_id
1 'polypeptide(L)'
;MLTGESLSPCSTTSHSMGMSSRQERIQKDVDIVIQGCKAEKDCLFSDFRYTDATFTFTYSKESKRVSYSVHVSEDYPDNTYVSNSENNDDVLVTRDPIPVIFHKIATGKLVHYLHLIFLA
;
A
#
# COMPACT_ATOMS: atom_id res chain seq x y z
N MET A 1 40.56 22.25 -20.61
CA MET A 1 39.92 23.30 -19.80
C MET A 1 38.69 22.70 -19.16
N LEU A 2 38.58 22.84 -17.84
CA LEU A 2 37.47 22.39 -17.00
C LEU A 2 36.20 23.20 -17.30
N THR A 3 35.03 22.56 -17.12
CA THR A 3 33.70 23.02 -16.60
C THR A 3 32.69 21.98 -17.13
N GLY A 4 32.00 21.11 -16.38
CA GLY A 4 31.41 21.22 -15.05
C GLY A 4 29.92 21.49 -15.21
N GLU A 5 29.05 20.48 -15.13
CA GLU A 5 27.69 20.58 -14.58
C GLU A 5 27.22 19.20 -14.07
N SER A 6 26.93 19.19 -12.77
CA SER A 6 26.30 18.14 -12.00
C SER A 6 24.80 18.23 -12.18
N LEU A 7 24.11 17.11 -12.44
CA LEU A 7 22.72 16.92 -12.02
C LEU A 7 22.37 15.43 -12.08
N SER A 8 22.42 14.79 -10.93
CA SER A 8 21.74 13.54 -10.64
C SER A 8 20.22 13.78 -10.60
N PRO A 9 19.41 12.94 -11.24
CA PRO A 9 18.08 12.66 -10.75
C PRO A 9 18.06 11.23 -10.20
N CYS A 10 18.22 11.11 -8.88
CA CYS A 10 17.72 9.93 -8.18
C CYS A 10 16.20 10.08 -8.11
N SER A 11 15.48 9.42 -9.02
CA SER A 11 14.11 8.94 -8.84
C SER A 11 13.75 8.05 -10.04
N THR A 12 14.01 6.76 -9.85
CA THR A 12 13.42 5.66 -10.61
C THR A 12 11.91 5.83 -10.73
N THR A 13 11.36 5.90 -11.94
CA THR A 13 10.10 5.22 -12.30
C THR A 13 10.05 5.12 -13.83
N SER A 14 10.54 3.98 -14.31
CA SER A 14 10.33 3.48 -15.67
C SER A 14 8.87 3.08 -15.85
N HIS A 15 8.37 3.26 -17.08
CA HIS A 15 7.14 2.71 -17.66
C HIS A 15 5.81 3.47 -17.44
N SER A 16 5.58 4.45 -18.31
CA SER A 16 4.24 4.86 -18.73
C SER A 16 3.91 4.20 -20.08
N MET A 17 3.45 2.95 -20.07
CA MET A 17 2.84 2.33 -21.25
C MET A 17 1.70 1.41 -20.79
N GLY A 18 0.49 1.98 -20.75
CA GLY A 18 -0.78 1.28 -20.52
C GLY A 18 -0.99 0.75 -19.11
N MET A 19 -1.58 1.55 -18.21
CA MET A 19 -2.14 1.01 -16.97
C MET A 19 -3.21 -0.01 -17.36
N SER A 20 -2.97 -1.30 -17.09
CA SER A 20 -4.03 -2.30 -17.22
C SER A 20 -5.22 -1.86 -16.35
N SER A 21 -6.45 -2.14 -16.79
CA SER A 21 -7.66 -1.78 -16.02
C SER A 21 -7.66 -2.35 -14.59
N ARG A 22 -6.85 -3.38 -14.31
CA ARG A 22 -6.55 -3.88 -12.97
C ARG A 22 -5.63 -2.95 -12.18
N GLN A 23 -4.48 -2.56 -12.75
CA GLN A 23 -3.53 -1.67 -12.08
C GLN A 23 -4.16 -0.33 -11.71
N GLU A 24 -5.07 0.19 -12.53
CA GLU A 24 -5.79 1.43 -12.19
C GLU A 24 -6.66 1.27 -10.92
N ARG A 25 -7.35 0.12 -10.77
CA ARG A 25 -8.15 -0.17 -9.56
C ARG A 25 -7.27 -0.30 -8.33
N ILE A 26 -6.17 -1.05 -8.44
CA ILE A 26 -5.23 -1.23 -7.32
C ILE A 26 -4.59 0.12 -6.96
N GLN A 27 -4.24 0.93 -7.95
CA GLN A 27 -3.65 2.25 -7.71
C GLN A 27 -4.63 3.19 -7.01
N LYS A 28 -5.92 3.18 -7.39
CA LYS A 28 -6.99 3.91 -6.68
C LYS A 28 -7.10 3.44 -5.24
N ASP A 29 -7.17 2.13 -5.04
CA ASP A 29 -7.23 1.49 -3.73
C ASP A 29 -6.05 1.89 -2.83
N VAL A 30 -4.83 1.87 -3.36
CA VAL A 30 -3.61 2.31 -2.67
C VAL A 30 -3.62 3.81 -2.39
N ASP A 31 -4.06 4.63 -3.34
CA ASP A 31 -4.12 6.09 -3.13
C ASP A 31 -5.09 6.42 -1.99
N ILE A 32 -6.28 5.80 -1.95
CA ILE A 32 -7.21 5.97 -0.82
C ILE A 32 -6.48 5.66 0.51
N VAL A 33 -5.58 4.66 0.55
CA VAL A 33 -4.88 4.25 1.79
C VAL A 33 -3.94 5.34 2.23
N ILE A 34 -3.14 5.82 1.28
CA ILE A 34 -2.16 6.87 1.51
C ILE A 34 -2.87 8.17 1.90
N GLN A 35 -3.94 8.56 1.19
CA GLN A 35 -4.69 9.78 1.49
C GLN A 35 -5.40 9.70 2.84
N GLY A 36 -6.05 8.57 3.15
CA GLY A 36 -6.69 8.37 4.46
C GLY A 36 -5.67 8.46 5.60
N CYS A 37 -4.48 7.88 5.40
CA CYS A 37 -3.40 7.98 6.36
C CYS A 37 -2.83 9.40 6.50
N LYS A 38 -2.77 10.19 5.41
CA LYS A 38 -2.39 11.61 5.47
C LYS A 38 -3.43 12.49 6.16
N ALA A 39 -4.70 12.15 6.02
CA ALA A 39 -5.80 12.89 6.63
C ALA A 39 -5.90 12.60 8.15
N GLU A 40 -5.51 11.41 8.57
CA GLU A 40 -5.46 11.01 9.98
C GLU A 40 -4.23 11.59 10.68
N LYS A 41 -4.43 12.36 11.74
CA LYS A 41 -3.33 13.02 12.49
C LYS A 41 -2.40 12.03 13.18
N ASP A 42 -2.94 10.87 13.59
CA ASP A 42 -2.24 9.80 14.29
C ASP A 42 -2.21 8.52 13.45
N CYS A 43 -1.89 8.64 12.15
CA CYS A 43 -1.82 7.45 11.31
C CYS A 43 -0.72 6.50 11.77
N LEU A 44 -1.12 5.28 12.09
CA LEU A 44 -0.22 4.19 12.53
C LEU A 44 0.55 3.56 11.37
N PHE A 45 0.36 4.03 10.14
CA PHE A 45 0.92 3.40 8.95
C PHE A 45 1.90 4.34 8.25
N SER A 46 2.96 3.78 7.71
CA SER A 46 4.06 4.53 7.09
C SER A 46 4.80 3.65 6.09
N ASP A 47 5.75 4.22 5.36
CA ASP A 47 6.60 3.48 4.41
C ASP A 47 5.81 2.72 3.34
N PHE A 48 4.80 3.38 2.78
CA PHE A 48 3.98 2.84 1.70
C PHE A 48 4.81 2.69 0.42
N ARG A 49 4.87 1.47 -0.10
CA ARG A 49 5.53 1.17 -1.37
C ARG A 49 4.63 0.24 -2.16
N TYR A 50 4.35 0.63 -3.40
CA TYR A 50 3.58 -0.18 -4.32
C TYR A 50 4.45 -0.48 -5.54
N THR A 51 4.52 -1.74 -5.92
CA THR A 51 5.11 -2.24 -7.17
C THR A 51 4.04 -3.02 -7.93
N ASP A 52 4.32 -3.40 -9.18
CA ASP A 52 3.35 -3.96 -10.15
C ASP A 52 2.28 -4.92 -9.59
N ALA A 53 2.64 -5.72 -8.58
CA ALA A 53 1.76 -6.69 -7.94
C ALA A 53 1.96 -6.82 -6.42
N THR A 54 2.64 -5.87 -5.77
CA THR A 54 2.93 -5.98 -4.33
C THR A 54 2.88 -4.63 -3.65
N PHE A 55 2.06 -4.54 -2.61
CA PHE A 55 1.90 -3.37 -1.77
C PHE A 55 2.46 -3.62 -0.38
N THR A 56 3.50 -2.90 0.01
CA THR A 56 4.12 -3.02 1.31
C THR A 56 3.90 -1.75 2.13
N PHE A 57 3.71 -1.90 3.44
CA PHE A 57 3.59 -0.78 4.37
C PHE A 57 4.02 -1.20 5.77
N THR A 58 4.41 -0.25 6.59
CA THR A 58 4.79 -0.48 7.99
C THR A 58 3.72 0.02 8.93
N TYR A 59 3.16 -0.88 9.73
CA TYR A 59 2.27 -0.58 10.83
C TYR A 59 3.07 -0.38 12.12
N SER A 60 2.94 0.77 12.75
CA SER A 60 3.62 1.15 13.98
C SER A 60 2.60 1.46 15.07
N LYS A 61 2.51 0.63 16.11
CA LYS A 61 1.61 0.83 17.26
C LYS A 61 2.31 0.52 18.57
N GLU A 62 2.23 1.42 19.55
CA GLU A 62 2.63 1.18 20.96
C GLU A 62 4.01 0.48 21.08
N SER A 63 5.01 0.98 20.35
CA SER A 63 6.40 0.47 20.26
C SER A 63 6.65 -0.76 19.37
N LYS A 64 5.61 -1.38 18.80
CA LYS A 64 5.76 -2.42 17.77
C LYS A 64 5.74 -1.82 16.38
N ARG A 65 6.65 -2.27 15.51
CA ARG A 65 6.68 -1.93 14.08
C ARG A 65 6.70 -3.21 13.28
N VAL A 66 5.69 -3.40 12.44
CA VAL A 66 5.50 -4.61 11.65
C VAL A 66 5.35 -4.18 10.21
N SER A 67 6.20 -4.70 9.34
CA SER A 67 6.08 -4.48 7.90
C SER A 67 5.14 -5.53 7.32
N TYR A 68 4.09 -5.10 6.66
CA TYR A 68 3.13 -5.92 5.95
C TYR A 68 3.42 -5.87 4.46
N SER A 69 3.27 -7.01 3.79
CA SER A 69 3.42 -7.16 2.34
C SER A 69 2.18 -7.83 1.79
N VAL A 70 1.46 -7.10 0.95
CA VAL A 70 0.23 -7.55 0.29
C VAL A 70 0.56 -7.84 -1.17
N HIS A 71 0.66 -9.11 -1.51
CA HIS A 71 0.84 -9.56 -2.88
C HIS A 71 -0.54 -9.73 -3.54
N VAL A 72 -0.77 -8.97 -4.61
CA VAL A 72 -2.01 -9.01 -5.38
C VAL A 72 -1.79 -9.80 -6.65
N SER A 73 -2.51 -10.91 -6.82
CA SER A 73 -2.47 -11.69 -8.06
C SER A 73 -3.27 -11.03 -9.18
N GLU A 74 -3.26 -11.64 -10.37
CA GLU A 74 -3.99 -11.14 -11.53
C GLU A 74 -5.52 -11.12 -11.30
N ASP A 75 -6.01 -12.02 -10.46
CA ASP A 75 -7.42 -12.14 -10.07
C ASP A 75 -7.83 -11.18 -8.94
N TYR A 76 -7.08 -10.10 -8.71
CA TYR A 76 -7.39 -9.13 -7.65
C TYR A 76 -8.86 -8.66 -7.69
N PRO A 77 -9.59 -8.69 -6.56
CA PRO A 77 -9.10 -8.96 -5.19
C PRO A 77 -9.14 -10.42 -4.73
N ASP A 78 -9.65 -11.37 -5.54
CA ASP A 78 -10.04 -12.72 -5.11
C ASP A 78 -8.90 -13.64 -4.64
N ASN A 79 -7.64 -13.30 -4.98
CA ASN A 79 -6.43 -14.05 -4.63
C ASN A 79 -5.35 -13.08 -4.11
N THR A 80 -5.58 -12.50 -2.94
CA THR A 80 -4.65 -11.56 -2.31
C THR A 80 -3.94 -12.22 -1.13
N TYR A 81 -2.62 -12.19 -1.13
CA TYR A 81 -1.78 -12.80 -0.10
C TYR A 81 -1.16 -11.72 0.77
N VAL A 82 -1.36 -11.81 2.08
CA VAL A 82 -0.82 -10.85 3.04
C VAL A 82 0.16 -11.56 3.95
N SER A 83 1.42 -11.12 3.93
CA SER A 83 2.44 -11.55 4.87
C SER A 83 2.87 -10.38 5.75
N ASN A 84 3.52 -10.69 6.87
CA ASN A 84 4.08 -9.67 7.76
C ASN A 84 5.46 -10.07 8.27
N SER A 85 6.24 -9.09 8.70
CA SER A 85 7.62 -9.28 9.12
C SER A 85 7.79 -10.00 10.46
N GLU A 86 6.78 -9.97 11.34
CA GLU A 86 6.82 -10.71 12.61
C GLU A 86 6.64 -12.22 12.38
N ASN A 87 5.91 -12.62 11.35
CA ASN A 87 5.56 -14.00 11.07
C ASN A 87 5.54 -14.27 9.57
N ASN A 88 6.72 -14.48 9.00
CA ASN A 88 6.90 -14.65 7.55
C ASN A 88 6.34 -16.00 7.03
N ASP A 89 6.08 -16.97 7.92
CA ASP A 89 5.53 -18.28 7.56
C ASP A 89 3.99 -18.28 7.48
N ASP A 90 3.32 -17.34 8.15
CA ASP A 90 1.86 -17.21 8.11
C ASP A 90 1.42 -16.18 7.07
N VAL A 91 1.08 -16.67 5.89
CA VAL A 91 0.48 -15.88 4.81
C VAL A 91 -1.04 -15.96 4.90
N LEU A 92 -1.70 -14.82 5.14
CA LEU A 92 -3.14 -14.71 5.10
C LEU A 92 -3.61 -14.58 3.66
N VAL A 93 -4.39 -15.55 3.18
CA VAL A 93 -5.08 -15.45 1.89
C VAL A 93 -6.44 -14.80 2.11
N THR A 94 -6.72 -13.74 1.37
CA THR A 94 -8.00 -13.04 1.42
C THR A 94 -8.50 -12.64 0.04
N ARG A 95 -9.80 -12.34 -0.02
CA ARG A 95 -10.53 -11.85 -1.20
C ARG A 95 -10.93 -10.38 -1.05
N ASP A 96 -10.39 -9.72 -0.02
CA ASP A 96 -10.70 -8.32 0.26
C ASP A 96 -9.78 -7.39 -0.55
N PRO A 97 -10.27 -6.21 -0.98
CA PRO A 97 -9.41 -5.20 -1.57
C PRO A 97 -8.45 -4.60 -0.53
N ILE A 98 -7.31 -4.06 -0.99
CA ILE A 98 -6.25 -3.44 -0.15
C ILE A 98 -6.83 -2.47 0.89
N PRO A 99 -7.73 -1.52 0.54
CA PRO A 99 -8.46 -0.67 1.47
C PRO A 99 -9.05 -1.40 2.69
N VAL A 100 -9.68 -2.54 2.44
CA VAL A 100 -10.35 -3.34 3.47
C VAL A 100 -9.32 -4.12 4.29
N ILE A 101 -8.27 -4.67 3.68
CA ILE A 101 -7.16 -5.33 4.39
C ILE A 101 -6.51 -4.35 5.36
N PHE A 102 -6.22 -3.14 4.89
CA PHE A 102 -5.62 -2.08 5.67
C PHE A 102 -6.52 -1.68 6.84
N HIS A 103 -7.82 -1.54 6.57
CA HIS A 103 -8.82 -1.32 7.60
C HIS A 103 -8.84 -2.48 8.61
N LYS A 104 -8.77 -3.75 8.21
CA LYS A 104 -8.74 -4.90 9.14
C LYS A 104 -7.50 -4.89 10.04
N ILE A 105 -6.34 -4.45 9.53
CA ILE A 105 -5.11 -4.32 10.33
C ILE A 105 -5.21 -3.12 11.28
N ALA A 106 -5.77 -2.00 10.81
CA ALA A 106 -5.94 -0.78 11.57
C ALA A 106 -7.06 -0.86 12.62
N THR A 107 -8.10 -1.64 12.30
CA THR A 107 -9.42 -1.49 12.88
C THR A 107 -9.81 -2.69 13.69
N GLY A 108 -9.73 -2.57 15.01
CA GLY A 108 -10.79 -1.87 15.77
C GLY A 108 -10.99 -0.34 15.73
N LYS A 109 -10.16 0.54 15.13
CA LYS A 109 -10.31 2.02 15.15
C LYS A 109 -10.37 2.88 13.87
N LEU A 110 -10.12 2.40 12.63
CA LEU A 110 -10.07 3.29 11.44
C LEU A 110 -11.43 3.41 10.71
N VAL A 111 -12.43 3.92 11.42
CA VAL A 111 -13.83 4.07 10.96
C VAL A 111 -13.97 5.07 9.79
N HIS A 112 -13.05 6.03 9.68
CA HIS A 112 -13.02 7.04 8.61
C HIS A 112 -12.77 6.46 7.22
N TYR A 113 -12.15 5.28 7.17
CA TYR A 113 -11.72 4.65 5.93
C TYR A 113 -12.86 3.94 5.19
N LEU A 114 -13.79 3.36 5.94
CA LEU A 114 -15.00 2.76 5.40
C LEU A 114 -15.86 3.82 4.69
N HIS A 115 -15.90 5.04 5.23
CA HIS A 115 -16.65 6.14 4.62
C HIS A 115 -16.03 6.59 3.28
N LEU A 116 -14.69 6.57 3.17
CA LEU A 116 -13.97 6.86 1.91
C LEU A 116 -14.19 5.76 0.85
N ILE A 117 -14.26 4.48 1.26
CA ILE A 117 -14.55 3.36 0.34
C ILE A 117 -15.99 3.44 -0.21
N PHE A 118 -16.97 3.85 0.60
CA PHE A 118 -18.38 3.94 0.19
C PHE A 118 -18.76 5.22 -0.56
N LEU A 119 -17.90 6.26 -0.52
CA LEU A 119 -18.13 7.54 -1.20
C LEU A 119 -17.31 7.71 -2.50
N ALA A 120 -16.43 6.77 -2.85
CA ALA A 120 -15.59 6.79 -4.06
C ALA A 120 -16.21 6.04 -5.24
#